data_AF-A0A9I9E890-F1
#
_entry.id   AF-A0A9I9E890-F1
#
_cell.length_a   1.000
_cell.length_b   1.000
_cell.length_c   1.000
_cell.angle_alpha   90.00
_cell.angle_beta   90.00
_cell.angle_gamma   90.00
#
_symmetry.space_group_name_H-M   'P 1'
#
loop_
_entity.id
_entity.type
_entity.pdbx_description
1 polymer ?
#
loop_
_entity_poly.entity_id
_entity_poly.type
_entity_poly.pdbx_seq_one_letter_code
_entity_poly.pdbx_strand_id
1 'polypeptide(L)'
;MFPYNSGNHWCLIAIDFSRDTAYWMDPLRNRINNDASDVVRMAFGISNKKKPVWRIIKCPKQGGIVECRYYVMRFMRDIILSSNRTIIEVMEGSTSTYSQDDLDVVRMEWAEFVNQYIFCSQSQRCLWNGGGKSMFRFINDLGSEEQGGGSAKFMFNLNFDFRRG
;
A
#
# COMPACT_ATOMS: atom_id res chain seq x y z
N MET A 1 4.42 -0.02 5.63
CA MET A 1 3.73 1.18 5.10
C MET A 1 2.33 0.79 4.67
N PHE A 2 1.36 1.69 4.70
CA PHE A 2 -0.02 1.41 4.30
C PHE A 2 -0.69 2.66 3.72
N PRO A 3 -1.56 2.51 2.71
CA PRO A 3 -2.37 3.59 2.19
C PRO A 3 -3.46 3.95 3.20
N TYR A 4 -3.72 5.24 3.36
CA TYR A 4 -4.75 5.77 4.24
C TYR A 4 -5.70 6.65 3.44
N ASN A 5 -7.01 6.46 3.63
CA ASN A 5 -8.04 7.26 2.98
C ASN A 5 -8.74 8.15 4.01
N SER A 6 -8.72 9.45 3.79
CA SER A 6 -9.36 10.47 4.65
C SER A 6 -10.82 10.80 4.23
N GLY A 7 -11.46 9.89 3.48
CA GLY A 7 -12.81 10.01 2.94
C GLY A 7 -12.80 10.08 1.41
N ASN A 8 -12.15 11.11 0.85
CA ASN A 8 -12.05 11.35 -0.59
C ASN A 8 -10.60 11.47 -1.10
N HIS A 9 -9.62 11.32 -0.21
CA HIS A 9 -8.23 11.59 -0.51
C HIS A 9 -7.31 10.54 0.10
N TRP A 10 -6.41 10.02 -0.74
CA TRP A 10 -5.47 8.97 -0.40
C TRP A 10 -4.10 9.54 -0.06
N CYS A 11 -3.56 9.10 1.07
CA CYS A 11 -2.21 9.38 1.55
C CYS A 11 -1.46 8.08 1.82
N LEU A 12 -0.14 8.16 1.99
CA LEU A 12 0.69 7.04 2.42
C LEU A 12 1.23 7.30 3.82
N ILE A 13 1.06 6.31 4.70
CA ILE A 13 1.69 6.28 6.03
C ILE A 13 2.75 5.19 6.03
N ALA A 14 3.98 5.53 6.40
CA ALA A 14 5.01 4.54 6.71
C ALA A 14 5.39 4.61 8.19
N ILE A 15 5.57 3.45 8.81
CA ILE A 15 5.96 3.33 10.21
C ILE A 15 7.33 2.67 10.27
N ASP A 16 8.25 3.29 10.98
CA ASP A 16 9.51 2.71 11.40
C ASP A 16 9.48 2.52 12.91
N PHE A 17 9.14 1.30 13.32
CA PHE A 17 9.13 0.92 14.73
C PHE A 17 10.53 0.92 15.36
N SER A 18 11.62 0.83 14.58
CA SER A 18 12.98 0.87 15.15
C SER A 18 13.36 2.27 15.61
N ARG A 19 12.82 3.30 14.93
CA ARG A 19 13.06 4.72 15.22
C ARG A 19 11.90 5.40 15.94
N ASP A 20 10.90 4.64 16.34
CA ASP A 20 9.62 5.13 16.85
C ASP A 20 9.03 6.29 16.01
N THR A 21 9.14 6.19 14.68
CA THR A 21 8.83 7.28 13.76
C THR A 21 7.71 6.87 12.80
N ALA A 22 6.79 7.79 12.54
CA ALA A 22 5.78 7.67 11.51
C ALA A 22 5.95 8.77 10.46
N TYR A 23 5.92 8.37 9.19
CA TYR A 23 6.10 9.23 8.04
C TYR A 23 4.76 9.44 7.35
N TRP A 24 4.38 10.71 7.19
CA TRP A 24 3.19 11.14 6.48
C TRP A 24 3.57 11.66 5.10
N MET A 25 3.06 11.02 4.06
CA MET A 25 3.25 11.39 2.67
C MET A 25 1.88 11.66 2.04
N ASP A 26 1.60 12.93 1.80
CA ASP A 26 0.35 13.38 1.22
C ASP A 26 0.63 14.04 -0.14
N PRO A 27 0.11 13.50 -1.26
CA PRO A 27 0.26 14.10 -2.58
C PRO A 27 -0.28 15.54 -2.71
N LEU A 28 -1.25 15.95 -1.89
CA LEU A 28 -1.76 17.32 -1.80
C LEU A 28 -1.01 18.16 -0.75
N ARG A 29 -0.16 17.53 0.07
CA ARG A 29 0.59 18.13 1.17
C ARG A 29 -0.30 18.73 2.26
N ASN A 30 -1.43 18.09 2.57
CA ASN A 30 -2.21 18.47 3.73
C ASN A 30 -1.54 18.01 5.03
N ARG A 31 -2.03 18.58 6.13
CA ARG A 31 -1.62 18.19 7.47
C ARG A 31 -2.19 16.82 7.83
N ILE A 32 -1.52 16.14 8.74
CA ILE A 32 -1.99 14.88 9.34
C ILE A 32 -3.35 15.15 10.01
N ASN A 33 -4.35 14.30 9.77
CA ASN A 33 -5.62 14.36 10.46
C ASN A 33 -5.61 13.53 11.76
N ASN A 34 -6.51 13.84 12.70
CA ASN A 34 -6.55 13.20 14.01
C ASN A 34 -6.78 11.68 13.90
N ASP A 35 -7.64 11.25 12.99
CA ASP A 35 -7.96 9.84 12.75
C ASP A 35 -6.72 9.03 12.33
N ALA A 36 -5.90 9.56 11.40
CA ALA A 36 -4.63 8.94 11.02
C ALA A 36 -3.68 8.85 12.22
N SER A 37 -3.66 9.91 13.05
CA SER A 37 -2.85 9.92 14.26
C SER A 37 -3.28 8.84 15.26
N ASP A 38 -4.58 8.61 15.39
CA ASP A 38 -5.12 7.57 16.26
C ASP A 38 -4.82 6.16 15.76
N VAL A 39 -4.92 5.92 14.45
CA VAL A 39 -4.54 4.63 13.83
C VAL A 39 -3.09 4.28 14.14
N VAL A 40 -2.17 5.22 13.92
CA VAL A 40 -0.74 4.96 14.20
C VAL A 40 -0.49 4.82 15.71
N ARG A 41 -1.15 5.64 16.54
CA ARG A 41 -1.06 5.51 18.00
C ARG A 41 -1.51 4.13 18.49
N MET A 42 -2.57 3.56 17.91
CA MET A 42 -3.02 2.20 18.21
C MET A 42 -1.97 1.16 17.81
N ALA A 43 -1.39 1.28 16.61
CA ALA A 43 -0.32 0.37 16.15
C ALA A 43 0.90 0.39 17.09
N PHE A 44 1.30 1.56 17.59
CA PHE A 44 2.37 1.69 18.57
C PHE A 44 2.01 1.11 19.94
N GLY A 45 0.77 1.31 20.39
CA GLY A 45 0.25 0.73 21.63
C GLY A 45 0.27 -0.79 21.61
N ILE A 46 -0.18 -1.41 20.52
CA ILE A 46 -0.12 -2.88 20.31
C ILE A 46 1.34 -3.36 20.34
N SER A 47 2.27 -2.53 19.86
CA SER A 47 3.71 -2.83 19.86
C SER A 47 4.40 -2.53 21.21
N ASN A 48 3.65 -2.22 22.27
CA ASN A 48 4.16 -1.78 23.59
C ASN A 48 5.16 -0.62 23.52
N LYS A 49 4.98 0.28 22.54
CA LYS A 49 5.84 1.44 22.32
C LYS A 49 5.14 2.74 22.68
N LYS A 50 5.95 3.76 22.95
CA LYS A 50 5.47 5.12 23.23
C LYS A 50 4.86 5.73 21.96
N LYS A 51 4.27 6.92 22.09
CA LYS A 51 3.73 7.66 20.95
C LYS A 51 4.82 7.92 19.89
N PRO A 52 4.49 7.77 18.60
CA PRO A 52 5.45 7.98 17.51
C PRO A 52 5.86 9.45 17.39
N VAL A 53 7.07 9.67 16.88
CA VAL A 53 7.48 10.95 16.31
C VAL A 53 6.95 11.05 14.88
N TRP A 54 6.21 12.11 14.58
CA TRP A 54 5.71 12.35 13.23
C TRP A 54 6.74 13.09 12.36
N ARG A 55 6.89 12.63 11.13
CA ARG A 55 7.66 13.27 10.06
C ARG A 55 6.76 13.49 8.86
N ILE A 56 6.50 14.75 8.53
CA ILE A 56 5.80 15.13 7.30
C ILE A 56 6.83 15.20 6.19
N ILE A 57 6.65 14.38 5.16
CA ILE A 57 7.62 14.23 4.07
C ILE A 57 7.21 15.11 2.89
N LYS A 58 8.19 15.84 2.34
CA LYS A 58 7.98 16.60 1.10
C LYS A 58 8.04 15.65 -0.10
N CYS A 59 6.90 15.06 -0.45
CA CYS A 59 6.77 14.16 -1.59
C CYS A 59 6.37 14.88 -2.90
N PRO A 60 6.45 14.18 -4.05
CA PRO A 60 5.89 14.65 -5.32
C PRO A 60 4.43 15.07 -5.15
N LYS A 61 4.10 16.29 -5.61
CA LYS A 61 2.78 16.91 -5.40
C LYS A 61 1.88 16.63 -6.61
N GLN A 62 0.66 16.16 -6.35
CA GLN A 62 -0.34 16.01 -7.41
C GLN A 62 -0.86 17.37 -7.89
N GLY A 63 -1.21 17.45 -9.18
CA GLY A 63 -1.71 18.68 -9.81
C GLY A 63 -3.23 18.76 -9.90
N GLY A 64 -3.87 17.61 -10.09
CA GLY A 64 -5.31 17.42 -10.18
C GLY A 64 -5.93 16.93 -8.88
N ILE A 65 -7.15 16.39 -8.99
CA ILE A 65 -8.00 16.04 -7.85
C ILE A 65 -8.19 14.54 -7.66
N VAL A 66 -7.96 13.72 -8.69
CA VAL A 66 -8.34 12.29 -8.67
C VAL A 66 -7.16 11.34 -8.64
N GLU A 67 -5.94 11.80 -8.89
CA GLU A 67 -4.79 10.91 -9.04
C GLU A 67 -4.08 10.53 -7.72
N CYS A 68 -4.58 10.97 -6.57
CA CYS A 68 -4.00 10.67 -5.24
C CYS A 68 -3.70 9.18 -5.02
N ARG A 69 -4.60 8.29 -5.46
CA ARG A 69 -4.40 6.83 -5.40
C ARG A 69 -3.18 6.34 -6.20
N TYR A 70 -2.94 6.92 -7.38
CA TYR A 70 -1.80 6.56 -8.23
C TYR A 70 -0.50 7.11 -7.69
N TYR A 71 -0.53 8.31 -7.10
CA TYR A 71 0.60 8.85 -6.35
C TYR A 71 0.98 7.95 -5.18
N VAL A 72 0.01 7.51 -4.37
CA VAL A 72 0.25 6.61 -3.24
C VAL A 72 0.84 5.28 -3.69
N MET A 73 0.35 4.69 -4.79
CA MET A 73 0.94 3.48 -5.38
C MET A 73 2.37 3.73 -5.87
N ARG A 74 2.62 4.86 -6.54
CA ARG A 74 3.94 5.23 -7.04
C ARG A 74 4.94 5.48 -5.90
N PHE A 75 4.52 6.14 -4.82
CA PHE A 75 5.33 6.31 -3.61
C PHE A 75 5.79 4.96 -3.03
N MET A 76 4.86 3.99 -2.88
CA MET A 76 5.23 2.66 -2.39
C MET A 76 6.24 1.98 -3.31
N ARG A 77 6.00 2.05 -4.63
CA ARG A 77 6.89 1.48 -5.64
C ARG A 77 8.29 2.09 -5.54
N ASP A 78 8.40 3.41 -5.54
CA ASP A 78 9.68 4.11 -5.48
C ASP A 78 10.45 3.80 -4.19
N ILE A 79 9.77 3.74 -3.04
CA ILE A 79 10.39 3.39 -1.75
C ILE A 79 10.92 1.96 -1.76
N ILE A 80 10.14 1.01 -2.27
CA ILE A 80 10.54 -0.40 -2.25
C ILE A 80 11.69 -0.64 -3.23
N LEU A 81 11.61 -0.10 -4.44
CA LEU A 81 12.63 -0.31 -5.45
C LEU A 81 13.94 0.40 -5.11
N SER A 82 13.91 1.36 -4.18
CA SER A 82 15.09 2.05 -3.66
C SER A 82 15.75 1.26 -2.52
N SER A 83 16.28 0.08 -2.83
CA SER A 83 17.15 -0.67 -1.92
C SER A 83 18.37 0.21 -1.57
N ASN A 84 18.58 0.46 -0.26
CA ASN A 84 19.64 1.31 0.32
C ASN A 84 19.37 2.81 0.44
N ARG A 85 18.12 3.29 0.24
CA ARG A 85 17.75 4.67 0.59
C ARG A 85 16.69 4.69 1.69
N THR A 86 16.75 5.71 2.54
CA THR A 86 15.70 6.01 3.51
C THR A 86 14.46 6.56 2.80
N ILE A 87 13.29 6.45 3.44
CA ILE A 87 12.03 7.01 2.91
C ILE A 87 12.19 8.51 2.60
N ILE A 88 12.93 9.25 3.45
CA ILE A 88 13.17 10.68 3.27
C ILE A 88 13.98 10.92 1.99
N GLU A 89 15.10 10.21 1.81
CA GLU A 89 15.96 10.36 0.62
C GLU A 89 15.23 10.00 -0.67
N VAL A 90 14.40 8.96 -0.66
CA VAL A 90 13.59 8.59 -1.82
C VAL A 90 12.60 9.70 -2.16
N MET A 91 11.81 10.13 -1.19
CA MET A 91 10.66 10.98 -1.44
C MET A 91 11.04 12.44 -1.64
N GLU A 92 12.00 12.96 -0.89
CA GLU A 92 12.46 14.35 -1.00
C GLU A 92 13.50 14.55 -2.10
N GLY A 93 14.21 13.47 -2.48
CA GLY A 93 15.10 13.46 -3.64
C GLY A 93 14.40 13.23 -4.99
N SER A 94 13.10 12.96 -4.98
CA SER A 94 12.29 12.74 -6.17
C SER A 94 11.93 14.05 -6.90
N THR A 95 11.35 13.91 -8.09
CA THR A 95 10.77 15.04 -8.84
C THR A 95 9.69 15.76 -8.02
N SER A 96 9.43 17.03 -8.35
CA SER A 96 8.43 17.82 -7.63
C SER A 96 6.99 17.35 -7.85
N THR A 97 6.74 16.60 -8.93
CA THR A 97 5.46 16.00 -9.35
C THR A 97 5.75 14.78 -10.23
N TYR A 98 4.79 13.86 -10.35
CA TYR A 98 4.88 12.75 -11.30
C TYR A 98 4.24 13.13 -12.64
N SER A 99 4.89 12.70 -13.72
CA SER A 99 4.31 12.80 -15.06
C SER A 99 3.19 11.78 -15.27
N GLN A 100 2.43 11.93 -16.35
CA GLN A 100 1.42 10.93 -16.71
C GLN A 100 2.06 9.57 -16.99
N ASP A 101 3.20 9.54 -17.70
CA ASP A 101 3.98 8.32 -17.96
C ASP A 101 4.43 7.63 -16.67
N ASP A 102 4.85 8.41 -15.66
CA ASP A 102 5.20 7.87 -14.34
C ASP A 102 4.02 7.16 -13.68
N LEU A 103 2.82 7.72 -13.79
CA LEU A 103 1.61 7.13 -13.25
C LEU A 103 1.14 5.94 -14.08
N ASP A 104 1.37 5.95 -15.39
CA ASP A 104 1.00 4.86 -16.28
C ASP A 104 1.83 3.59 -16.02
N VAL A 105 3.08 3.72 -15.56
CA VAL A 105 3.86 2.56 -15.09
C VAL A 105 3.11 1.78 -14.01
N VAL A 106 2.61 2.44 -12.95
CA VAL A 106 1.89 1.73 -11.88
C VAL A 106 0.51 1.24 -12.31
N ARG A 107 -0.13 1.92 -13.27
CA ARG A 107 -1.40 1.46 -13.84
C ARG A 107 -1.22 0.18 -14.66
N MET A 108 -0.20 0.14 -15.50
CA MET A 108 0.12 -1.02 -16.33
C MET A 108 0.54 -2.20 -15.48
N GLU A 109 1.45 -2.02 -14.52
CA GLU A 109 1.87 -3.09 -13.60
C GLU A 109 0.68 -3.68 -12.83
N TRP A 110 -0.25 -2.83 -12.36
CA TRP A 110 -1.46 -3.30 -11.68
C TRP A 110 -2.42 -4.01 -12.65
N ALA A 111 -2.63 -3.47 -13.84
CA ALA A 111 -3.49 -4.09 -14.85
C ALA A 111 -2.96 -5.46 -15.28
N GLU A 112 -1.65 -5.59 -15.51
CA GLU A 112 -0.98 -6.85 -15.83
C GLU A 112 -1.12 -7.87 -14.71
N PHE A 113 -0.90 -7.44 -13.46
CA PHE A 113 -1.10 -8.28 -12.29
C PHE A 113 -2.54 -8.81 -12.25
N VAL A 114 -3.56 -7.94 -12.28
CA VAL A 114 -4.97 -8.34 -12.27
C VAL A 114 -5.31 -9.26 -13.44
N ASN A 115 -4.78 -8.96 -14.63
CA ASN A 115 -4.97 -9.76 -15.83
C ASN A 115 -4.48 -11.20 -15.63
N GLN A 116 -3.30 -11.39 -15.03
CA GLN A 116 -2.78 -12.72 -14.74
C GLN A 116 -3.72 -13.53 -13.85
N TYR A 117 -4.33 -12.94 -12.82
CA TYR A 117 -5.27 -13.66 -11.96
C TYR A 117 -6.60 -13.96 -12.64
N ILE A 118 -7.15 -13.02 -13.41
CA ILE A 118 -8.42 -13.22 -14.13
C ILE A 118 -8.27 -14.34 -15.17
N PHE A 119 -7.19 -14.34 -15.95
CA PHE A 119 -6.99 -15.34 -17.01
C PHE A 119 -6.45 -16.68 -16.47
N CYS A 120 -5.64 -16.69 -15.41
CA CYS A 120 -5.28 -17.92 -14.70
C CYS A 120 -6.54 -18.61 -14.11
N SER A 121 -7.49 -17.83 -13.58
CA SER A 121 -8.77 -18.35 -13.09
C SER A 121 -9.68 -18.91 -14.19
N GLN A 122 -9.50 -18.51 -15.46
CA GLN A 122 -10.26 -19.06 -16.61
C GLN A 122 -9.68 -20.37 -17.11
N SER A 123 -8.35 -20.55 -17.09
CA SER A 123 -7.72 -21.85 -17.38
C SER A 123 -8.04 -22.89 -16.29
N GLN A 124 -8.09 -22.47 -15.02
CA GLN A 124 -8.58 -23.30 -13.92
C GLN A 124 -10.10 -23.56 -13.95
N ARG A 125 -10.88 -22.72 -14.64
CA ARG A 125 -12.33 -22.90 -14.81
C ARG A 125 -12.68 -24.12 -15.66
N CYS A 126 -11.80 -24.51 -16.60
CA CYS A 126 -11.95 -25.76 -17.37
C CYS A 126 -11.84 -27.03 -16.51
N LEU A 127 -11.34 -26.93 -15.27
CA LEU A 127 -11.27 -28.04 -14.30
C LEU A 127 -12.39 -27.98 -13.23
N TRP A 128 -13.25 -26.96 -13.25
CA TRP A 128 -14.24 -26.69 -12.20
C TRP A 128 -15.68 -26.97 -12.66
N ASN A 129 -15.95 -28.18 -13.16
CA ASN A 129 -17.31 -28.72 -13.14
C ASN A 129 -17.56 -29.42 -11.79
N GLY A 130 -17.87 -28.63 -10.74
CA GLY A 130 -18.27 -29.24 -9.47
C GLY A 130 -18.34 -28.31 -8.26
N GLY A 131 -19.51 -27.73 -8.02
CA GLY A 131 -19.98 -27.37 -6.68
C GLY A 131 -19.47 -26.04 -6.10
N GLY A 132 -20.21 -24.96 -6.37
CA GLY A 132 -19.90 -23.59 -5.99
C GLY A 132 -19.34 -23.40 -4.57
N LYS A 133 -18.15 -22.82 -4.50
CA LYS A 133 -17.60 -22.19 -3.30
C LYS A 133 -17.45 -20.70 -3.56
N SER A 134 -17.85 -19.89 -2.58
CA SER A 134 -17.75 -18.43 -2.62
C SER A 134 -16.29 -17.97 -2.77
N MET A 135 -16.07 -16.93 -3.59
CA MET A 135 -14.79 -16.28 -3.87
C MET A 135 -13.98 -15.95 -2.59
N PHE A 136 -14.66 -15.63 -1.49
CA PHE A 136 -14.03 -15.36 -0.20
C PHE A 136 -13.34 -16.57 0.44
N ARG A 137 -13.86 -17.80 0.21
CA ARG A 137 -13.26 -19.01 0.78
C ARG A 137 -11.96 -19.35 0.05
N PHE A 138 -11.92 -19.13 -1.26
CA PHE A 138 -10.73 -19.31 -2.10
C PHE A 138 -9.59 -18.35 -1.72
N ILE A 139 -9.90 -17.11 -1.34
CA ILE A 139 -8.92 -16.12 -0.88
C ILE A 139 -8.24 -16.54 0.43
N ASN A 140 -8.99 -17.17 1.36
CA ASN A 140 -8.43 -17.69 2.61
C ASN A 140 -7.56 -18.95 2.40
N ASP A 141 -7.95 -19.82 1.47
CA ASP A 141 -7.23 -21.06 1.18
C ASP A 141 -5.83 -20.77 0.59
N LEU A 142 -5.70 -19.72 -0.24
CA LEU A 142 -4.42 -19.24 -0.79
C LEU A 142 -3.43 -18.69 0.25
N GLY A 143 -3.89 -18.34 1.45
CA GLY A 143 -3.01 -17.89 2.54
C GLY A 143 -2.38 -19.02 3.35
N SER A 144 -2.79 -20.26 3.11
CA SER A 144 -2.46 -21.41 3.97
C SER A 144 -1.44 -22.38 3.38
N GLU A 145 -1.11 -22.27 2.08
CA GLU A 145 -0.16 -23.17 1.42
C GLU A 145 1.20 -22.52 1.13
N GLU A 146 2.16 -22.94 1.95
CA GLU A 146 3.58 -23.20 1.69
C GLU A 146 4.64 -22.11 1.43
N GLN A 147 5.79 -22.48 1.98
CA GLN A 147 7.13 -21.93 1.91
C GLN A 147 7.67 -21.92 0.47
N GLY A 148 7.80 -20.75 -0.13
CA GLY A 148 8.46 -20.60 -1.43
C GLY A 148 8.27 -19.19 -1.98
N GLY A 149 9.36 -18.47 -2.24
CA GLY A 149 9.32 -17.06 -2.59
C GLY A 149 8.62 -16.73 -3.92
N GLY A 150 8.13 -15.48 -4.03
CA GLY A 150 7.83 -14.86 -5.33
C GLY A 150 6.64 -13.90 -5.33
N SER A 151 6.93 -12.60 -5.44
CA SER A 151 6.12 -11.49 -5.98
C SER A 151 4.72 -11.16 -5.40
N ALA A 152 3.91 -12.14 -4.98
CA ALA A 152 2.55 -11.92 -4.47
C ALA A 152 2.50 -11.23 -3.09
N LYS A 153 3.62 -11.20 -2.37
CA LYS A 153 3.76 -10.53 -1.07
C LYS A 153 3.63 -9.00 -1.16
N PHE A 154 3.77 -8.43 -2.37
CA PHE A 154 3.83 -6.99 -2.56
C PHE A 154 2.49 -6.27 -2.41
N MET A 155 1.38 -6.94 -2.76
CA MET A 155 0.07 -6.30 -2.82
C MET A 155 -0.87 -6.72 -1.67
N PHE A 156 -0.67 -7.91 -1.09
CA PHE A 156 -1.60 -8.46 -0.09
C PHE A 156 -1.20 -8.23 1.37
N ASN A 157 -0.06 -7.61 1.63
CA ASN A 157 0.26 -7.15 2.99
C ASN A 157 -0.44 -5.82 3.36
N LEU A 158 -1.52 -5.48 2.65
CA LEU A 158 -2.62 -4.68 3.16
C LEU A 158 -3.41 -5.54 4.14
N ASN A 159 -2.84 -5.76 5.32
CA ASN A 159 -3.45 -6.50 6.41
C ASN A 159 -4.74 -5.77 6.88
N PHE A 160 -5.87 -6.09 6.27
CA PHE A 160 -7.19 -5.98 6.89
C PHE A 160 -7.34 -7.18 7.83
N ASP A 161 -6.63 -7.16 8.96
CA ASP A 161 -6.79 -8.15 10.03
C ASP A 161 -7.65 -7.53 11.14
N PHE A 162 -8.97 -7.46 10.91
CA PHE A 162 -9.93 -7.39 12.01
C PHE A 162 -10.14 -8.81 12.51
N ARG A 163 -9.31 -9.25 13.46
CA ARG A 163 -9.67 -10.38 14.33
C ARG A 163 -10.15 -9.88 15.69
N ARG A 164 -11.39 -10.31 15.96
CA ARG A 164 -12.07 -10.49 17.26
C ARG A 164 -12.80 -9.28 17.84
N GLY A 165 -14.13 -9.41 17.80
CA GLY A 165 -15.16 -8.59 18.41
C GLY A 165 -16.48 -8.97 17.78
#